data_AF-A8VT34-F1
#
_entry.id   AF-A8VT34-F1
#
_cell.length_a   1.000
_cell.length_b   1.000
_cell.length_c   1.000
_cell.angle_alpha   90.00
_cell.angle_beta   90.00
_cell.angle_gamma   90.00
#
_symmetry.space_group_name_H-M   'P 1'
#
loop_
_entity.id
_entity.type
_entity.pdbx_description
1 polymer ?
#
loop_
_entity_poly.entity_id
_entity_poly.type
_entity_poly.pdbx_seq_one_letter_code
_entity_poly.pdbx_strand_id
1 'polypeptide(L)' 'ENVKFDEKAFDYLSRVGSEKSLRYALQLIAPARLCAQTCGRELIEMEDVEKCTTLFMDRSESLKKAEETQQRLAAKKA' A
#
# COMPACT_ATOMS: atom_id res chain seq x y z
N GLU A 1 13.79 6.40 -11.29
CA GLU A 1 12.57 6.90 -11.94
C GLU A 1 12.31 8.33 -11.47
N ASN A 2 11.98 9.27 -12.35
CA ASN A 2 11.50 10.60 -11.95
C ASN A 2 9.97 10.51 -11.79
N VAL A 3 9.51 10.25 -10.56
CA VAL A 3 8.08 10.19 -10.22
C VAL A 3 7.71 11.49 -9.52
N LYS A 4 6.59 12.10 -9.91
CA LYS A 4 6.11 13.36 -9.33
C LYS A 4 5.02 13.07 -8.32
N PHE A 5 5.14 13.65 -7.13
CA PHE A 5 4.14 13.61 -6.07
C PHE A 5 3.65 15.02 -5.80
N ASP A 6 2.36 15.15 -5.47
CA ASP A 6 1.91 16.30 -4.69
C ASP A 6 2.48 16.23 -3.27
N GLU A 7 2.62 17.37 -2.60
CA GLU A 7 3.21 17.48 -1.26
C GLU A 7 2.51 16.56 -0.26
N LYS A 8 1.18 16.56 -0.27
CA LYS A 8 0.36 15.69 0.61
C LYS A 8 0.60 14.21 0.36
N ALA A 9 0.79 13.81 -0.88
CA ALA A 9 1.04 12.42 -1.25
C ALA A 9 2.42 11.97 -0.75
N PHE A 10 3.43 12.85 -0.85
CA PHE A 10 4.77 12.58 -0.37
C PHE A 10 4.84 12.49 1.16
N ASP A 11 4.16 13.39 1.87
CA ASP A 11 4.05 13.37 3.33
C ASP A 11 3.35 12.10 3.81
N TYR A 12 2.22 11.74 3.18
CA TYR A 12 1.49 10.53 3.53
C TYR A 12 2.33 9.26 3.28
N LEU A 13 3.02 9.18 2.13
CA LEU A 13 3.90 8.05 1.83
C LEU A 13 5.07 7.95 2.83
N SER A 14 5.63 9.08 3.25
CA SER A 14 6.69 9.14 4.27
C SER A 14 6.20 8.63 5.63
N ARG A 15 4.97 8.97 6.01
CA ARG A 15 4.31 8.45 7.21
C ARG A 15 4.09 6.94 7.12
N VAL A 16 3.58 6.43 5.99
CA VAL A 16 3.42 4.98 5.74
C VAL A 16 4.77 4.25 5.86
N GLY A 17 5.84 4.85 5.32
CA GLY A 17 7.20 4.31 5.43
C GLY A 17 7.70 4.23 6.87
N SER A 18 7.37 5.23 7.69
CA SER A 18 7.72 5.29 9.11
C SER A 18 6.90 4.32 9.97
N GLU A 19 5.60 4.19 9.70
CA GLU A 19 4.70 3.31 10.47
C GLU A 19 4.85 1.83 10.10
N LYS A 20 5.17 1.51 8.84
CA LYS A 20 5.26 0.13 8.34
C LYS A 20 6.72 -0.26 8.03
N SER A 21 7.24 0.20 6.91
CA SER A 21 8.67 0.10 6.55
C SER A 21 9.00 0.93 5.30
N LEU A 22 10.24 1.40 5.21
CA LEU A 22 10.73 2.10 4.01
C LEU A 22 10.59 1.26 2.73
N ARG A 23 10.81 -0.06 2.83
CA ARG A 23 10.65 -0.99 1.70
C ARG A 23 9.21 -1.02 1.19
N TYR A 24 8.24 -1.05 2.11
CA TYR A 24 6.82 -1.05 1.74
C TYR A 24 6.44 0.26 1.05
N ALA A 25 6.85 1.42 1.58
CA ALA A 25 6.63 2.70 0.93
C ALA A 25 7.25 2.75 -0.48
N LEU A 26 8.49 2.30 -0.66
CA LEU A 26 9.14 2.19 -1.98
C LEU A 26 8.34 1.31 -2.95
N GLN A 27 7.79 0.18 -2.48
CA GLN A 27 6.98 -0.72 -3.28
C GLN A 27 5.65 -0.10 -3.71
N LEU A 28 5.09 0.85 -2.94
CA LEU A 28 3.85 1.54 -3.27
C LEU A 28 4.01 2.61 -4.36
N ILE A 29 5.22 3.08 -4.64
CA ILE A 29 5.47 4.14 -5.64
C ILE A 29 4.99 3.72 -7.04
N ALA A 30 5.38 2.53 -7.49
CA ALA A 30 5.01 2.02 -8.81
C ALA A 30 3.48 1.85 -9.00
N PRO A 31 2.74 1.17 -8.09
CA PRO A 31 1.29 1.07 -8.22
C PRO A 31 0.56 2.40 -8.00
N ALA A 32 1.06 3.31 -7.15
CA ALA A 32 0.46 4.64 -6.99
C ALA A 32 0.61 5.47 -8.29
N ARG A 33 1.76 5.37 -8.96
CA ARG A 33 1.96 5.96 -10.29
C ARG A 33 0.97 5.40 -11.31
N LEU A 34 0.76 4.09 -11.32
CA LEU A 34 -0.21 3.45 -12.20
C LEU A 34 -1.63 3.94 -11.90
N CYS A 35 -2.00 4.09 -10.63
CA CYS A 35 -3.29 4.66 -10.23
C CYS A 35 -3.48 6.07 -10.79
N ALA A 36 -2.50 6.96 -10.62
CA ALA A 36 -2.55 8.31 -11.18
C ALA A 36 -2.72 8.28 -12.71
N GLN A 37 -1.95 7.42 -13.39
CA GLN A 37 -2.03 7.24 -14.84
C GLN A 37 -3.40 6.73 -15.31
N THR A 38 -4.04 5.81 -14.57
CA THR A 38 -5.39 5.35 -14.90
C THR A 38 -6.43 6.46 -14.81
N CYS A 39 -6.16 7.50 -14.01
CA CYS A 39 -6.98 8.71 -13.90
C CYS A 39 -6.55 9.81 -14.89
N GLY A 40 -5.61 9.53 -15.81
CA GLY A 40 -5.10 10.50 -16.77
C GLY A 40 -4.15 11.54 -16.18
N ARG A 41 -3.63 11.32 -14.97
CA ARG A 41 -2.73 12.23 -14.26
C ARG A 41 -1.29 11.69 -14.23
N GLU A 42 -0.30 12.57 -14.31
CA GLU A 42 1.12 12.22 -14.09
C GLU A 42 1.59 12.47 -12.64
N LEU A 43 0.90 13.36 -11.93
CA LEU A 43 1.18 13.71 -10.55
C LEU A 43 0.47 12.70 -9.63
N ILE A 44 1.20 12.05 -8.74
CA ILE A 44 0.62 11.17 -7.71
C ILE A 44 0.00 12.05 -6.64
N GLU A 45 -1.29 11.85 -6.37
CA GLU A 45 -2.03 12.50 -5.30
C GLU A 45 -2.19 11.56 -4.10
N MET A 46 -2.58 12.13 -2.95
CA MET A 46 -2.74 11.37 -1.71
C MET A 46 -3.68 10.16 -1.88
N GLU A 47 -4.76 10.34 -2.62
CA GLU A 47 -5.77 9.32 -2.90
C GLU A 47 -5.18 8.09 -3.62
N ASP A 48 -4.20 8.29 -4.51
CA ASP A 48 -3.54 7.18 -5.20
C ASP A 48 -2.74 6.32 -4.22
N VAL A 49 -2.07 6.96 -3.25
CA VAL A 49 -1.29 6.29 -2.22
C VAL A 49 -2.21 5.59 -1.22
N GLU A 50 -3.28 6.24 -0.76
CA GLU A 50 -4.31 5.65 0.12
C GLU A 50 -5.00 4.44 -0.51
N LYS A 51 -5.31 4.52 -1.80
CA LYS A 51 -5.85 3.39 -2.54
C LYS A 51 -4.86 2.23 -2.58
N CYS A 52 -3.58 2.51 -2.80
CA CYS A 52 -2.55 1.48 -2.81
C CYS A 52 -2.32 0.86 -1.42
N THR A 53 -2.35 1.64 -0.34
CA THR A 53 -2.23 1.09 1.03
C THR A 53 -3.42 0.20 1.42
N THR A 54 -4.57 0.41 0.79
CA THR A 54 -5.75 -0.45 0.97
C THR A 54 -5.65 -1.74 0.14
N LEU A 55 -5.07 -1.68 -1.06
CA LEU A 55 -4.99 -2.81 -2.00
C LEU A 55 -3.83 -3.76 -1.70
N PHE A 56 -2.69 -3.22 -1.27
CA PHE A 56 -1.48 -4.00 -1.00
C PHE A 56 -1.27 -4.10 0.51
N MET A 57 -1.03 -5.30 1.01
CA MET A 57 -0.79 -5.53 2.43
C MET A 57 0.70 -5.39 2.75
N ASP A 58 1.02 -4.83 3.91
CA ASP A 58 2.36 -4.93 4.45
C ASP A 58 2.64 -6.33 5.05
N ARG A 59 3.87 -6.53 5.55
CA ARG A 59 4.29 -7.80 6.15
C ARG A 59 3.42 -8.24 7.33
N SER A 60 3.14 -7.35 8.27
CA SER A 60 2.38 -7.61 9.50
C SER A 60 0.92 -7.93 9.18
N GLU A 61 0.33 -7.18 8.25
CA GLU A 61 -1.04 -7.43 7.76
C GLU A 61 -1.14 -8.78 7.04
N SER A 62 -0.16 -9.10 6.20
CA SER A 62 -0.07 -10.39 5.51
C SER A 62 0.03 -11.57 6.49
N LEU A 63 0.85 -11.44 7.54
CA LEU A 63 0.99 -12.46 8.57
C LEU A 63 -0.33 -12.68 9.32
N LYS A 64 -0.97 -11.61 9.79
CA LYS A 64 -2.24 -11.69 10.51
C LYS A 64 -3.32 -12.38 9.68
N LYS A 65 -3.42 -12.02 8.40
CA LYS A 65 -4.41 -12.63 7.48
C LYS A 65 -4.14 -14.12 7.23
N ALA A 66 -2.87 -14.53 7.21
CA ALA A 66 -2.49 -15.93 7.09
C ALA A 66 -2.92 -16.73 8.34
N GLU A 67 -2.67 -16.19 9.54
CA GLU A 67 -3.08 -16.80 10.81
C GLU A 67 -4.61 -16.95 10.92
N GLU A 68 -5.37 -15.89 10.62
CA GLU A 68 -6.84 -15.91 10.60
C GLU A 68 -7.37 -16.97 9.62
N THR A 69 -6.74 -17.07 8.45
CA THR A 69 -7.12 -18.06 7.44
C THR A 69 -6.84 -19.48 7.93
N GLN A 70 -5.70 -19.72 8.58
CA GLN A 70 -5.36 -21.03 9.16
C GLN A 70 -6.34 -21.43 10.27
N GLN A 71 -6.69 -20.51 11.18
CA GLN A 71 -7.66 -20.75 12.25
C GLN A 71 -9.04 -21.09 11.69
N ARG A 72 -9.50 -20.35 10.68
CA ARG A 72 -10.77 -20.62 10.00
C ARG A 72 -10.79 -21.98 9.32
N LEU A 73 -9.68 -22.40 8.73
CA LEU A 73 -9.55 -23.73 8.11
C LEU A 73 -9.54 -24.84 9.15
N ALA A 74 -8.89 -24.64 10.31
CA ALA A 74 -8.90 -25.59 11.40
C ALA A 74 -10.32 -25.76 12.00
N ALA A 75 -11.03 -24.65 12.23
CA ALA A 75 -12.39 -24.66 12.78
C ALA A 75 -13.42 -25.33 11.85
N LYS A 76 -13.20 -25.32 10.52
CA LYS A 76 -14.05 -26.03 9.54
C LYS A 76 -13.79 -27.52 9.46
N LYS A 77 -12.63 -27.99 9.95
CA LYS A 77 -12.21 -29.40 9.92
C LYS A 77 -12.53 -30.15 11.21
N ALA A 78 -12.77 -29.42 12.30
CA ALA A 78 -13.28 -29.93 13.56
C ALA A 78 -14.80 -30.07 13.49
#